data_AF-A0A0D0RSA6-F1
#
_entry.id   AF-A0A0D0RSA6-F1
#
_cell.length_a   1.000
_cell.length_b   1.000
_cell.length_c   1.000
_cell.angle_alpha   90.00
_cell.angle_beta   90.00
_cell.angle_gamma   90.00
#
_symmetry.space_group_name_H-M   'P 1'
#
loop_
_entity.id
_entity.type
_entity.pdbx_description
1 polymer ?
#
loop_
_entity_poly.entity_id
_entity_poly.type
_entity_poly.pdbx_seq_one_letter_code
_entity_poly.pdbx_strand_id
1 'polypeptide(L)'
;MLKRNIVKIILDVSLAITFVLLMNPRVFNGLPFHEVAGLVIGVAVLVHIGLNYKWVVNTVKNIFNRSFSGKVRFSFLLNVLLLLSMTAIIVTGILISKVVFPHFSGGENHDLRELHDIFSKVTLALIGVHIALHWQWIIGVFRKMFKTKDGHWHKKSLAAAAFLIVIFAGTMQWLAVNVKPNEEALKPKFEHKVAQDGETKAPSEFREREFRHKEHHGSSHPLLVIFSHFTFWAVVIVPVYYMEKRMRKKRKLSV
;
A
#
# COMPACT_ATOMS: atom_id res chain seq x y z
N MET A 1 -8.44 6.77 -26.86
CA MET A 1 -7.50 5.89 -26.12
C MET A 1 -6.91 6.51 -24.85
N LEU A 2 -6.69 7.84 -24.76
CA LEU A 2 -6.03 8.47 -23.59
C LEU A 2 -6.85 8.39 -22.28
N LYS A 3 -8.18 8.61 -22.34
CA LYS A 3 -9.05 8.69 -21.14
C LYS A 3 -8.98 7.44 -20.24
N ARG A 4 -9.04 6.23 -20.82
CA ARG A 4 -9.00 4.97 -20.05
C ARG A 4 -7.64 4.73 -19.39
N ASN A 5 -6.54 5.13 -20.02
CA ASN A 5 -5.21 5.00 -19.44
C ASN A 5 -4.99 6.01 -18.31
N ILE A 6 -5.57 7.20 -18.41
CA ILE A 6 -5.55 8.20 -17.33
C ILE A 6 -6.27 7.65 -16.09
N VAL A 7 -7.47 7.08 -16.25
CA VAL A 7 -8.21 6.48 -15.12
C VAL A 7 -7.39 5.39 -14.43
N LYS A 8 -6.73 4.50 -15.20
CA LYS A 8 -5.84 3.48 -14.63
C LYS A 8 -4.69 4.09 -13.84
N ILE A 9 -4.01 5.10 -14.39
CA ILE A 9 -2.89 5.74 -13.72
C ILE A 9 -3.34 6.45 -12.44
N ILE A 10 -4.48 7.14 -12.47
CA ILE A 10 -5.02 7.81 -11.28
C ILE A 10 -5.33 6.76 -10.20
N LEU A 11 -5.97 5.66 -10.58
CA LEU A 11 -6.25 4.56 -9.66
C LEU A 11 -4.93 4.01 -9.07
N ASP A 12 -3.94 3.70 -9.90
CA ASP A 12 -2.66 3.12 -9.48
C ASP A 12 -1.88 4.07 -8.55
N VAL A 13 -1.88 5.37 -8.87
CA VAL A 13 -1.25 6.39 -8.03
C VAL A 13 -2.00 6.54 -6.70
N SER A 14 -3.33 6.56 -6.72
CA SER A 14 -4.13 6.62 -5.49
C SER A 14 -3.88 5.40 -4.59
N LEU A 15 -3.86 4.20 -5.17
CA LEU A 15 -3.53 2.95 -4.47
C LEU A 15 -2.16 3.02 -3.81
N ALA A 16 -1.13 3.48 -4.55
CA ALA A 16 0.22 3.60 -4.02
C ALA A 16 0.32 4.61 -2.87
N ILE A 17 -0.33 5.77 -2.99
CA ILE A 17 -0.34 6.80 -1.94
C ILE A 17 -1.09 6.32 -0.71
N THR A 18 -2.31 5.78 -0.87
CA THR A 18 -3.11 5.28 0.25
C THR A 18 -2.39 4.14 0.96
N PHE A 19 -1.76 3.22 0.22
CA PHE A 19 -0.98 2.15 0.81
C PHE A 19 0.16 2.67 1.70
N VAL A 20 0.91 3.67 1.23
CA VAL A 20 1.97 4.30 2.02
C VAL A 20 1.41 4.99 3.26
N LEU A 21 0.26 5.65 3.16
CA LEU A 21 -0.39 6.26 4.34
C LEU A 21 -0.77 5.21 5.38
N LEU A 22 -1.25 4.04 4.94
CA LEU A 22 -1.62 2.94 5.83
C LEU A 22 -0.42 2.30 6.55
N MET A 23 0.82 2.49 6.07
CA MET A 23 2.01 2.03 6.80
C MET A 23 2.15 2.64 8.19
N ASN A 24 1.43 3.73 8.48
CA ASN A 24 1.32 4.28 9.83
C ASN A 24 -0.17 4.29 10.27
N PRO A 25 -0.56 3.42 11.21
CA PRO A 25 -1.95 3.32 11.68
C PRO A 25 -2.42 4.53 12.50
N ARG A 26 -1.55 5.51 12.79
CA ARG A 26 -1.86 6.73 13.56
C ARG A 26 -2.21 7.94 12.67
N VAL A 27 -2.23 7.76 11.36
CA VAL A 27 -2.53 8.82 10.38
C VAL A 27 -4.03 9.13 10.35
N PHE A 28 -4.41 10.41 10.15
CA PHE A 28 -5.79 10.89 9.94
C PHE A 28 -6.86 10.28 10.89
N ASN A 29 -6.77 10.54 12.19
CA ASN A 29 -7.64 9.98 13.25
C ASN A 29 -7.36 8.53 13.68
N GLY A 30 -6.27 7.93 13.20
CA GLY A 30 -5.72 6.71 13.78
C GLY A 30 -6.43 5.43 13.31
N LEU A 31 -6.67 4.51 14.23
CA LEU A 31 -7.10 3.14 13.89
C LEU A 31 -8.38 3.06 13.02
N PRO A 32 -9.45 3.85 13.26
CA PRO A 32 -10.64 3.81 12.40
C PRO A 32 -10.34 4.13 10.94
N PHE A 33 -9.49 5.12 10.68
CA PHE A 33 -9.09 5.48 9.32
C PHE A 33 -8.28 4.35 8.68
N HIS A 34 -7.36 3.75 9.42
CA HIS A 34 -6.54 2.65 8.92
C HIS A 34 -7.40 1.46 8.46
N GLU A 35 -8.40 1.08 9.24
CA GLU A 35 -9.29 -0.04 8.90
C GLU A 35 -10.18 0.27 7.69
N VAL A 36 -10.83 1.44 7.66
CA VAL A 36 -11.71 1.83 6.55
C VAL A 36 -10.91 2.01 5.26
N ALA A 37 -9.78 2.71 5.29
CA ALA A 37 -8.95 2.91 4.12
C ALA A 37 -8.32 1.58 3.64
N GLY A 38 -8.01 0.65 4.55
CA GLY A 38 -7.59 -0.71 4.19
C GLY A 38 -8.63 -1.47 3.36
N LEU A 39 -9.92 -1.38 3.74
CA LEU A 39 -11.01 -2.00 2.97
C LEU A 39 -11.21 -1.34 1.61
N VAL A 40 -11.14 -0.01 1.56
CA VAL A 40 -11.20 0.74 0.30
C VAL A 40 -10.08 0.32 -0.64
N ILE A 41 -8.85 0.14 -0.14
CA ILE A 41 -7.75 -0.42 -0.94
C ILE A 41 -8.11 -1.81 -1.45
N GLY A 42 -8.66 -2.69 -0.61
CA GLY A 42 -9.04 -4.04 -1.02
C GLY A 42 -10.00 -4.04 -2.23
N VAL A 43 -11.04 -3.21 -2.19
CA VAL A 43 -11.96 -3.04 -3.32
C VAL A 43 -11.26 -2.42 -4.54
N ALA A 44 -10.46 -1.38 -4.33
CA ALA A 44 -9.75 -0.69 -5.41
C ALA A 44 -8.73 -1.60 -6.13
N VAL A 45 -8.10 -2.54 -5.42
CA VAL A 45 -7.23 -3.57 -6.01
C VAL A 45 -8.01 -4.51 -6.93
N LEU A 46 -9.21 -4.95 -6.52
CA LEU A 46 -10.07 -5.77 -7.39
C LEU A 46 -10.46 -5.01 -8.67
N VAL A 47 -10.79 -3.72 -8.55
CA VAL A 47 -11.06 -2.84 -9.69
C VAL A 47 -9.82 -2.71 -10.59
N HIS A 48 -8.63 -2.52 -10.01
CA HIS A 48 -7.37 -2.46 -10.74
C HIS A 48 -7.12 -3.74 -11.55
N ILE A 49 -7.32 -4.91 -10.95
CA ILE A 49 -7.18 -6.22 -11.63
C ILE A 49 -8.21 -6.33 -12.76
N GLY A 50 -9.47 -5.99 -12.51
CA GLY A 50 -10.55 -6.02 -13.51
C GLY A 50 -10.26 -5.12 -14.72
N LEU A 51 -9.77 -3.89 -14.49
CA LEU A 51 -9.37 -2.97 -15.56
C LEU A 51 -8.21 -3.48 -16.42
N ASN A 52 -7.40 -4.38 -15.86
CA ASN A 52 -6.24 -5.02 -16.48
C ASN A 52 -6.46 -6.50 -16.82
N TYR A 53 -7.70 -7.00 -16.76
CA TYR A 53 -8.04 -8.42 -16.98
C TYR A 53 -7.50 -9.00 -18.30
N LYS A 54 -7.57 -8.23 -19.41
CA LYS A 54 -7.03 -8.67 -20.71
C LYS A 54 -5.52 -8.99 -20.64
N TRP A 55 -4.76 -8.21 -19.87
CA TRP A 55 -3.34 -8.46 -19.68
C TRP A 55 -3.12 -9.72 -18.85
N VAL A 56 -3.90 -9.92 -17.79
CA VAL A 56 -3.86 -11.13 -16.95
C VAL A 56 -4.11 -12.38 -17.78
N VAL A 57 -5.22 -12.44 -18.52
CA VAL A 57 -5.58 -13.60 -19.35
C VAL A 57 -4.51 -13.88 -20.41
N ASN A 58 -4.05 -12.85 -21.11
CA ASN A 58 -3.02 -13.02 -22.14
C ASN A 58 -1.69 -13.50 -21.55
N THR A 59 -1.35 -13.07 -20.33
CA THR A 59 -0.09 -13.47 -19.68
C THR A 59 -0.18 -14.91 -19.18
N VAL A 60 -1.30 -15.29 -18.55
CA VAL A 60 -1.54 -16.67 -18.08
C VAL A 60 -1.55 -17.67 -19.25
N LYS A 61 -2.24 -17.34 -20.35
CA LYS A 61 -2.29 -18.22 -21.54
C LYS A 61 -0.92 -18.47 -22.17
N ASN A 62 -0.01 -17.50 -22.09
CA ASN A 62 1.27 -17.54 -22.78
C ASN A 62 2.46 -17.85 -21.85
N ILE A 63 2.24 -18.10 -20.56
CA ILE A 63 3.34 -18.28 -19.60
C ILE A 63 4.19 -19.53 -19.88
N PHE A 64 3.55 -20.59 -20.36
CA PHE A 64 4.20 -21.85 -20.75
C PHE A 64 4.81 -21.80 -22.16
N ASN A 65 4.61 -20.71 -22.91
CA ASN A 65 5.19 -20.57 -24.23
C ASN A 65 6.71 -20.26 -24.10
N ARG A 66 7.53 -21.03 -24.83
CA ARG A 66 9.00 -20.95 -24.78
C ARG A 66 9.56 -19.68 -25.42
N SER A 67 8.77 -18.99 -26.24
CA SER A 67 9.10 -17.71 -26.88
C SER A 67 9.01 -16.49 -25.95
N PHE A 68 8.47 -16.64 -24.72
CA PHE A 68 8.24 -15.50 -23.83
C PHE A 68 9.54 -14.98 -23.16
N SER A 69 9.82 -13.70 -23.35
CA SER A 69 10.97 -12.99 -22.75
C SER A 69 10.96 -13.11 -21.21
N GLY A 70 12.12 -13.41 -20.61
CA GLY A 70 12.26 -13.57 -19.15
C GLY A 70 11.75 -12.37 -18.33
N LYS A 71 11.73 -11.16 -18.91
CA LYS A 71 11.13 -9.97 -18.28
C LYS A 71 9.63 -10.15 -18.00
N VAL A 72 8.89 -10.78 -18.91
CA VAL A 72 7.45 -10.98 -18.76
C VAL A 72 7.15 -12.06 -17.71
N ARG A 73 7.97 -13.11 -17.65
CA ARG A 73 7.89 -14.14 -16.60
C ARG A 73 8.14 -13.55 -15.21
N PHE A 74 9.18 -12.72 -15.08
CA PHE A 74 9.46 -12.01 -13.83
C PHE A 74 8.32 -11.05 -13.44
N SER A 75 7.79 -10.28 -14.40
CA SER A 75 6.64 -9.41 -14.18
C SER A 75 5.40 -10.20 -13.73
N PHE A 76 5.15 -11.37 -14.31
CA PHE A 76 4.07 -12.24 -13.87
C PHE A 76 4.29 -12.75 -12.45
N LEU A 77 5.47 -13.29 -12.14
CA LEU A 77 5.81 -13.76 -10.78
C LEU A 77 5.65 -12.64 -9.75
N LEU A 78 6.14 -11.43 -10.05
CA LEU A 78 6.00 -10.26 -9.19
C LEU A 78 4.53 -9.91 -8.94
N ASN A 79 3.68 -9.96 -9.97
CA ASN A 79 2.24 -9.70 -9.83
C ASN A 79 1.51 -10.77 -9.03
N VAL A 80 1.92 -12.04 -9.15
CA VAL A 80 1.39 -13.13 -8.32
C VAL A 80 1.79 -12.92 -6.85
N LEU A 81 3.06 -12.60 -6.58
CA LEU A 81 3.52 -12.31 -5.23
C LEU A 81 2.79 -11.11 -4.62
N LEU A 82 2.58 -10.04 -5.40
CA LEU A 82 1.77 -8.89 -4.98
C LEU A 82 0.33 -9.27 -4.67
N LEU A 83 -0.29 -10.11 -5.50
CA LEU A 83 -1.67 -10.54 -5.26
C LEU A 83 -1.77 -11.36 -3.96
N LEU A 84 -0.85 -12.30 -3.74
CA LEU A 84 -0.82 -13.12 -2.54
C LEU A 84 -0.55 -12.27 -1.29
N SER A 85 0.46 -11.39 -1.33
CA SER A 85 0.81 -10.55 -0.20
C SER A 85 -0.30 -9.55 0.13
N MET A 86 -0.92 -8.95 -0.90
CA MET A 86 -2.06 -8.05 -0.74
C MET A 86 -3.28 -8.79 -0.14
N THR A 87 -3.55 -10.00 -0.61
CA THR A 87 -4.62 -10.83 -0.03
C THR A 87 -4.33 -11.15 1.43
N ALA A 88 -3.09 -11.52 1.76
CA ALA A 88 -2.68 -11.82 3.13
C ALA A 88 -2.83 -10.59 4.06
N ILE A 89 -2.42 -9.39 3.66
CA ILE A 89 -2.61 -8.19 4.52
C ILE A 89 -4.08 -7.83 4.69
N ILE A 90 -4.91 -7.99 3.65
CA ILE A 90 -6.34 -7.65 3.71
C ILE A 90 -7.04 -8.64 4.64
N VAL A 91 -6.79 -9.93 4.48
CA VAL A 91 -7.40 -10.98 5.33
C VAL A 91 -6.95 -10.81 6.77
N THR A 92 -5.64 -10.68 7.02
CA THR A 92 -5.14 -10.46 8.39
C THR A 92 -5.69 -9.15 8.99
N GLY A 93 -5.78 -8.08 8.19
CA GLY A 93 -6.36 -6.79 8.58
C GLY A 93 -7.83 -6.87 8.98
N ILE A 94 -8.64 -7.63 8.23
CA ILE A 94 -10.05 -7.90 8.57
C ILE A 94 -10.13 -8.69 9.89
N LEU A 95 -9.28 -9.70 10.08
CA LEU A 95 -9.30 -10.55 11.28
C LEU A 95 -8.84 -9.82 12.55
N ILE A 96 -7.95 -8.83 12.43
CA ILE A 96 -7.50 -8.00 13.57
C ILE A 96 -8.31 -6.70 13.74
N SER A 97 -9.30 -6.44 12.87
CA SER A 97 -10.12 -5.23 12.90
C SER A 97 -10.82 -5.10 14.25
N LYS A 98 -10.71 -3.91 14.85
CA LYS A 98 -11.36 -3.57 16.13
C LYS A 98 -12.55 -2.64 15.94
N VAL A 99 -12.57 -1.85 14.86
CA VAL A 99 -13.57 -0.81 14.63
C VAL A 99 -14.64 -1.26 13.65
N VAL A 100 -14.25 -1.79 12.49
CA VAL A 100 -15.20 -2.14 11.41
C VAL A 100 -15.84 -3.50 11.65
N PHE A 101 -15.06 -4.51 12.07
CA PHE A 101 -15.53 -5.88 12.27
C PHE A 101 -15.30 -6.40 13.71
N PRO A 102 -15.87 -5.75 14.73
CA PRO A 102 -15.59 -6.10 16.14
C PRO A 102 -16.02 -7.53 16.50
N HIS A 103 -17.04 -8.10 15.82
CA HIS A 103 -17.56 -9.45 16.07
C HIS A 103 -16.68 -10.57 15.49
N PHE A 104 -15.80 -10.26 14.52
CA PHE A 104 -14.84 -11.21 13.95
C PHE A 104 -13.48 -11.15 14.64
N SER A 105 -13.25 -10.13 15.47
CA SER A 105 -12.03 -9.96 16.25
C SER A 105 -11.99 -11.00 17.36
N GLY A 106 -11.29 -12.12 17.14
CA GLY A 106 -11.11 -13.20 18.11
C GLY A 106 -10.25 -12.84 19.34
N GLY A 107 -10.19 -11.57 19.75
CA GLY A 107 -9.28 -11.05 20.78
C GLY A 107 -7.96 -10.51 20.22
N GLU A 108 -7.06 -10.07 21.12
CA GLU A 108 -5.72 -9.63 20.75
C GLU A 108 -4.84 -10.81 20.33
N ASN A 109 -4.83 -11.10 19.03
CA ASN A 109 -3.99 -12.12 18.43
C ASN A 109 -2.67 -11.49 17.97
N HIS A 110 -1.63 -11.58 18.81
CA HIS A 110 -0.31 -11.03 18.51
C HIS A 110 0.28 -11.60 17.22
N ASP A 111 0.15 -12.91 16.98
CA ASP A 111 0.67 -13.58 15.79
C ASP A 111 0.06 -13.02 14.50
N LEU A 112 -1.25 -12.76 14.49
CA LEU A 112 -1.92 -12.17 13.32
C LEU A 112 -1.44 -10.74 13.05
N ARG A 113 -1.13 -9.98 14.10
CA ARG A 113 -0.64 -8.61 13.99
C ARG A 113 0.81 -8.57 13.50
N GLU A 114 1.64 -9.51 13.93
CA GLU A 114 2.99 -9.69 13.41
C GLU A 114 2.97 -10.09 11.93
N LEU A 115 2.14 -11.06 11.56
CA LEU A 115 1.94 -11.44 10.16
C LEU A 115 1.47 -10.24 9.32
N HIS A 116 0.51 -9.47 9.82
CA HIS A 116 0.03 -8.26 9.14
C HIS A 116 1.16 -7.25 8.89
N ASP A 117 2.03 -7.01 9.87
CA ASP A 117 3.19 -6.11 9.73
C ASP A 117 4.24 -6.64 8.74
N ILE A 118 4.58 -7.93 8.82
CA ILE A 118 5.51 -8.58 7.89
C ILE A 118 5.00 -8.47 6.46
N PHE A 119 3.76 -8.88 6.21
CA PHE A 119 3.18 -8.81 4.88
C PHE A 119 3.01 -7.37 4.39
N SER A 120 2.79 -6.39 5.28
CA SER A 120 2.75 -4.97 4.92
C SER A 120 4.11 -4.49 4.40
N LYS A 121 5.20 -4.81 5.11
CA LYS A 121 6.58 -4.48 4.68
C LYS A 121 6.98 -5.19 3.38
N VAL A 122 6.65 -6.47 3.26
CA VAL A 122 6.89 -7.24 2.02
C VAL A 122 6.13 -6.63 0.86
N THR A 123 4.85 -6.32 1.04
CA THR A 123 4.01 -5.71 0.00
C THR A 123 4.54 -4.34 -0.41
N LEU A 124 4.98 -3.50 0.55
CA LEU A 124 5.61 -2.21 0.27
C LEU A 124 6.85 -2.35 -0.63
N ALA A 125 7.71 -3.33 -0.35
CA ALA A 125 8.90 -3.61 -1.15
C ALA A 125 8.52 -4.10 -2.57
N LEU A 126 7.56 -5.03 -2.67
CA LEU A 126 7.08 -5.55 -3.94
C LEU A 126 6.45 -4.45 -4.81
N ILE A 127 5.69 -3.52 -4.22
CA ILE A 127 5.14 -2.34 -4.92
C ILE A 127 6.28 -1.49 -5.49
N GLY A 128 7.33 -1.22 -4.71
CA GLY A 128 8.51 -0.48 -5.17
C GLY A 128 9.19 -1.13 -6.38
N VAL A 129 9.40 -2.46 -6.33
CA VAL A 129 9.95 -3.23 -7.45
C VAL A 129 9.02 -3.21 -8.66
N HIS A 130 7.71 -3.30 -8.46
CA HIS A 130 6.71 -3.24 -9.52
C HIS A 130 6.75 -1.89 -10.24
N ILE A 131 6.74 -0.78 -9.48
CA ILE A 131 6.89 0.57 -10.05
C ILE A 131 8.19 0.69 -10.83
N ALA A 132 9.30 0.20 -10.28
CA ALA A 132 10.60 0.24 -10.94
C ALA A 132 10.62 -0.53 -12.28
N LEU A 133 10.01 -1.71 -12.32
CA LEU A 133 9.94 -2.55 -13.53
C LEU A 133 9.15 -1.89 -14.67
N HIS A 134 8.15 -1.08 -14.31
CA HIS A 134 7.26 -0.38 -15.22
C HIS A 134 7.63 1.10 -15.43
N TRP A 135 8.74 1.57 -14.85
CA TRP A 135 9.17 2.98 -14.85
C TRP A 135 9.27 3.62 -16.24
N GLN A 136 9.80 2.88 -17.22
CA GLN A 136 9.92 3.37 -18.61
C GLN A 136 8.55 3.64 -19.24
N TRP A 137 7.57 2.79 -18.95
CA TRP A 137 6.20 2.98 -19.43
C TRP A 137 5.56 4.18 -18.72
N ILE A 138 5.76 4.31 -17.41
CA ILE A 138 5.30 5.47 -16.62
C ILE A 138 5.84 6.77 -17.23
N ILE A 139 7.15 6.91 -17.41
CA ILE A 139 7.75 8.10 -18.06
C ILE A 139 7.16 8.32 -19.46
N GLY A 140 6.96 7.25 -20.24
CA GLY A 140 6.37 7.33 -21.56
C GLY A 140 4.94 7.89 -21.55
N VAL A 141 4.11 7.49 -20.58
CA VAL A 141 2.77 8.03 -20.42
C VAL A 141 2.80 9.46 -19.88
N PHE A 142 3.62 9.74 -18.87
CA PHE A 142 3.82 11.11 -18.37
C PHE A 142 4.23 12.06 -19.50
N ARG A 143 5.21 11.69 -20.32
CA ARG A 143 5.60 12.49 -21.51
C ARG A 143 4.43 12.73 -22.46
N LYS A 144 3.54 11.75 -22.67
CA LYS A 144 2.37 11.91 -23.54
C LYS A 144 1.24 12.72 -22.90
N MET A 145 1.08 12.67 -21.58
CA MET A 145 0.08 13.47 -20.86
C MET A 145 0.50 14.93 -20.73
N PHE A 146 1.80 15.18 -20.57
CA PHE A 146 2.33 16.51 -20.31
C PHE A 146 2.84 17.24 -21.56
N LYS A 147 3.03 16.55 -22.68
CA LYS A 147 3.50 17.16 -23.93
C LYS A 147 2.34 17.29 -24.92
N THR A 148 1.89 18.53 -25.14
CA THR A 148 0.96 18.89 -26.23
C THR A 148 1.72 18.84 -27.57
N LYS A 149 1.01 18.77 -28.71
CA LYS A 149 1.61 18.84 -30.06
C LYS A 149 2.50 20.09 -30.25
N ASP A 150 2.29 21.10 -29.41
CA ASP A 150 2.88 22.44 -29.51
C ASP A 150 3.97 22.69 -28.45
N GLY A 151 4.42 21.64 -27.72
CA GLY A 151 5.57 21.72 -26.81
C GLY A 151 5.32 22.31 -25.42
N HIS A 152 4.17 22.92 -25.15
CA HIS A 152 3.83 23.47 -23.83
C HIS A 152 3.05 22.50 -22.93
N TRP A 153 3.29 22.60 -21.60
CA TRP A 153 2.68 21.78 -20.56
C TRP A 153 1.16 22.02 -20.45
N HIS A 154 0.36 20.95 -20.41
CA HIS A 154 -1.10 21.03 -20.25
C HIS A 154 -1.48 21.44 -18.81
N LYS A 155 -1.49 22.75 -18.52
CA LYS A 155 -1.85 23.32 -17.20
C LYS A 155 -3.19 22.77 -16.67
N LYS A 156 -4.14 22.47 -17.56
CA LYS A 156 -5.46 21.86 -17.25
C LYS A 156 -5.37 20.41 -16.74
N SER A 157 -4.39 19.63 -17.17
CA SER A 157 -4.23 18.23 -16.74
C SER A 157 -3.55 18.12 -15.38
N LEU A 158 -2.61 19.04 -15.09
CA LEU A 158 -2.07 19.25 -13.74
C LEU A 158 -3.18 19.68 -12.77
N ALA A 159 -4.01 20.64 -13.19
CA ALA A 159 -5.15 21.09 -12.39
C ALA A 159 -6.17 19.97 -12.14
N ALA A 160 -6.50 19.15 -13.14
CA ALA A 160 -7.43 18.02 -12.96
C ALA A 160 -6.89 16.91 -12.06
N ALA A 161 -5.59 16.57 -12.17
CA ALA A 161 -4.97 15.59 -11.28
C ALA A 161 -4.90 16.11 -9.84
N ALA A 162 -4.52 17.38 -9.65
CA ALA A 162 -4.55 18.03 -8.34
C ALA A 162 -5.98 18.07 -7.77
N PHE A 163 -6.98 18.40 -8.60
CA PHE A 163 -8.38 18.45 -8.20
C PHE A 163 -8.93 17.08 -7.76
N LEU A 164 -8.56 15.99 -8.45
CA LEU A 164 -8.95 14.64 -8.04
C LEU A 164 -8.25 14.17 -6.77
N ILE A 165 -6.98 14.56 -6.57
CA ILE A 165 -6.27 14.30 -5.31
C ILE A 165 -6.91 15.09 -4.16
N VAL A 166 -7.29 16.34 -4.39
CA VAL A 166 -7.98 17.20 -3.41
C VAL A 166 -9.37 16.67 -3.09
N ILE A 167 -10.14 16.23 -4.10
CA ILE A 167 -11.45 15.58 -3.87
C ILE A 167 -11.26 14.30 -3.08
N PHE A 168 -10.33 13.42 -3.47
CA PHE A 168 -10.07 12.19 -2.75
C PHE A 168 -9.68 12.48 -1.29
N ALA A 169 -8.74 13.40 -1.06
CA ALA A 169 -8.36 13.82 0.29
C ALA A 169 -9.54 14.41 1.08
N GLY A 170 -10.37 15.25 0.44
CA GLY A 170 -11.54 15.87 1.03
C GLY A 170 -12.64 14.88 1.38
N THR A 171 -12.95 13.91 0.49
CA THR A 171 -13.91 12.84 0.75
C THR A 171 -13.41 11.94 1.90
N MET A 172 -12.12 11.61 1.92
CA MET A 172 -11.52 10.83 3.01
C MET A 172 -11.55 11.58 4.35
N GLN A 173 -11.31 12.90 4.34
CA GLN A 173 -11.40 13.74 5.54
C GLN A 173 -12.84 13.88 6.03
N TRP A 174 -13.80 14.02 5.11
CA TRP A 174 -15.22 14.08 5.46
C TRP A 174 -15.71 12.79 6.11
N LEU A 175 -15.31 11.63 5.58
CA LEU A 175 -15.63 10.33 6.20
C LEU A 175 -15.01 10.21 7.60
N ALA A 176 -13.76 10.65 7.80
CA ALA A 176 -13.07 10.58 9.09
C ALA A 176 -13.71 11.46 10.19
N VAL A 177 -14.43 12.51 9.82
CA VAL A 177 -15.12 13.41 10.76
C VAL A 177 -16.55 12.94 11.04
N ASN A 178 -17.24 12.40 10.03
CA ASN A 178 -18.67 12.05 10.14
C ASN A 178 -18.91 10.61 10.59
N VAL A 179 -17.94 9.71 10.42
CA VAL A 179 -18.00 8.37 10.99
C VAL A 179 -17.53 8.46 12.45
N LYS A 180 -18.48 8.64 13.38
CA LYS A 180 -18.19 8.58 14.82
C LYS A 180 -17.86 7.12 15.19
N PRO A 181 -16.67 6.84 15.72
CA PRO A 181 -16.36 5.51 16.24
C PRO A 181 -17.33 5.20 17.40
N ASN A 182 -17.84 3.98 17.45
CA ASN A 182 -18.71 3.54 18.53
C ASN A 182 -17.92 3.60 19.86
N GLU A 183 -18.20 4.58 20.71
CA GLU A 183 -17.43 4.84 21.94
C GLU A 183 -17.51 3.67 22.94
N GLU A 184 -18.52 2.81 22.82
CA GLU A 184 -18.64 1.59 23.63
C GLU A 184 -17.61 0.51 23.27
N ALA A 185 -17.10 0.50 22.05
CA ALA A 185 -16.07 -0.45 21.61
C ALA A 185 -14.65 -0.05 22.06
N LEU A 186 -14.46 1.20 22.51
CA LEU A 186 -13.16 1.77 22.87
C LEU A 186 -12.91 1.82 24.38
N LYS A 187 -13.90 1.49 25.22
CA LYS A 187 -13.65 1.36 26.66
C LYS A 187 -12.80 0.12 26.90
N PRO A 188 -11.55 0.25 27.37
CA PRO A 188 -10.79 -0.91 27.80
C PRO A 188 -11.58 -1.58 28.93
N LYS A 189 -11.89 -2.89 28.80
CA LYS A 189 -12.41 -3.75 29.87
C LYS A 189 -11.47 -3.84 31.12
N PHE A 190 -10.46 -3.00 31.20
CA PHE A 190 -9.47 -2.94 32.27
C PHE A 190 -10.03 -2.36 33.57
N GLU A 191 -10.98 -1.41 33.53
CA GLU A 191 -11.55 -0.87 34.77
C GLU A 191 -12.32 -1.92 35.58
N HIS A 192 -12.90 -2.92 34.91
CA HIS A 192 -13.68 -3.96 35.59
C HIS A 192 -12.83 -5.15 36.08
N LYS A 193 -11.58 -5.31 35.60
CA LYS A 193 -10.65 -6.37 36.05
C LYS A 193 -9.67 -5.90 37.12
N VAL A 194 -9.21 -4.65 37.06
CA VAL A 194 -8.21 -4.12 38.02
C VAL A 194 -8.79 -3.98 39.44
N ALA A 195 -10.11 -3.81 39.57
CA ALA A 195 -10.77 -3.77 40.88
C ALA A 195 -10.93 -5.15 41.55
N GLN A 196 -10.79 -6.26 40.81
CA GLN A 196 -10.92 -7.63 41.35
C GLN A 196 -9.59 -8.31 41.67
N ASP A 197 -8.50 -7.92 40.99
CA ASP A 197 -7.18 -8.56 41.17
C ASP A 197 -6.25 -7.82 42.16
N GLY A 198 -6.78 -6.82 42.89
CA GLY A 198 -6.01 -5.97 43.82
C GLY A 198 -5.51 -6.62 45.12
N GLU A 199 -5.86 -7.88 45.37
CA GLU A 199 -5.37 -8.62 46.54
C GLU A 199 -4.74 -9.95 46.11
N THR A 200 -3.47 -9.94 45.69
CA THR A 200 -2.49 -10.96 46.10
C THR A 200 -1.07 -10.70 45.56
N LYS A 201 -0.16 -10.43 46.51
CA LYS A 201 1.28 -10.76 46.55
C LYS A 201 2.15 -10.55 45.29
N ALA A 202 3.12 -9.64 45.44
CA ALA A 202 4.33 -9.57 44.61
C ALA A 202 5.17 -10.87 44.69
N PRO A 203 5.84 -11.26 43.58
CA PRO A 203 7.26 -11.61 43.70
C PRO A 203 8.16 -11.18 42.52
N SER A 204 9.33 -10.68 42.93
CA SER A 204 10.69 -10.84 42.38
C SER A 204 10.95 -10.84 40.86
N GLU A 205 11.74 -9.84 40.45
CA GLU A 205 12.85 -9.92 39.48
C GLU A 205 12.83 -11.08 38.48
N PHE A 206 12.07 -10.90 37.39
CA PHE A 206 12.32 -11.63 36.15
C PHE A 206 13.13 -10.74 35.20
N ARG A 207 14.39 -11.14 35.04
CA ARG A 207 15.40 -10.70 34.07
C ARG A 207 14.78 -10.17 32.78
N GLU A 208 14.70 -8.84 32.69
CA GLU A 208 14.29 -8.09 31.51
C GLU A 208 15.34 -8.29 30.42
N ARG A 209 15.16 -9.32 29.59
CA ARG A 209 15.84 -9.38 28.29
C ARG A 209 15.29 -8.22 27.47
N GLU A 210 16.13 -7.21 27.37
CA GLU A 210 16.08 -6.03 26.52
C GLU A 210 15.69 -6.36 25.07
N PHE A 211 14.42 -6.67 24.82
CA PHE A 211 13.79 -6.39 23.54
C PHE A 211 13.32 -4.95 23.60
N ARG A 212 14.27 -4.02 23.43
CA ARG A 212 13.97 -2.66 23.01
C ARG A 212 13.23 -2.73 21.68
N HIS A 213 11.91 -2.92 21.72
CA HIS A 213 11.02 -2.40 20.71
C HIS A 213 11.27 -0.89 20.72
N LYS A 214 12.16 -0.43 19.85
CA LYS A 214 12.21 0.99 19.49
C LYS A 214 10.84 1.28 18.90
N GLU A 215 9.92 1.74 19.74
CA GLU A 215 8.79 2.52 19.28
C GLU A 215 9.39 3.71 18.56
N HIS A 216 9.55 3.59 17.24
CA HIS A 216 9.80 4.73 16.41
C HIS A 216 8.61 5.65 16.62
N HIS A 217 8.84 6.75 17.34
CA HIS A 217 7.95 7.90 17.44
C HIS A 217 7.80 8.49 16.04
N GLY A 218 7.08 7.78 15.18
CA GLY A 218 6.75 8.19 13.83
C GLY A 218 5.72 9.29 13.94
N SER A 219 6.11 10.47 13.48
CA SER A 219 5.23 11.63 13.36
C SER A 219 3.88 11.22 12.76
N SER A 220 2.77 11.55 13.42
CA SER A 220 1.39 11.33 12.94
C SER A 220 1.02 12.18 11.72
N HIS A 221 1.94 13.04 11.28
CA HIS A 221 1.74 13.92 10.13
C HIS A 221 1.80 13.11 8.81
N PRO A 222 0.72 13.08 8.01
CA PRO A 222 0.60 12.26 6.79
C PRO A 222 1.74 12.50 5.78
N LEU A 223 2.15 13.77 5.61
CA LEU A 223 3.21 14.15 4.68
C LEU A 223 4.58 13.54 5.03
N LEU A 224 4.90 13.41 6.32
CA LEU A 224 6.18 12.84 6.75
C LEU A 224 6.21 11.32 6.53
N VAL A 225 5.08 10.65 6.75
CA VAL A 225 4.92 9.22 6.43
C VAL A 225 5.10 8.99 4.93
N ILE A 226 4.52 9.85 4.09
CA ILE A 226 4.73 9.80 2.65
C ILE A 226 6.23 9.95 2.34
N PHE A 227 6.87 11.02 2.82
CA PHE A 227 8.27 11.32 2.47
C PHE A 227 9.26 10.22 2.87
N SER A 228 9.09 9.61 4.05
CA SER A 228 9.97 8.54 4.54
C SER A 228 9.94 7.31 3.65
N HIS A 229 8.75 6.87 3.23
CA HIS A 229 8.58 5.70 2.37
C HIS A 229 8.92 5.99 0.90
N PHE A 230 8.75 7.24 0.44
CA PHE A 230 9.25 7.66 -0.88
C PHE A 230 10.77 7.56 -0.98
N THR A 231 11.49 7.84 0.12
CA THR A 231 12.96 7.68 0.17
C THR A 231 13.34 6.21 0.04
N PHE A 232 12.63 5.31 0.73
CA PHE A 232 12.80 3.87 0.59
C PHE A 232 12.55 3.40 -0.86
N TRP A 233 11.46 3.85 -1.49
CA TRP A 233 11.20 3.52 -2.89
C TRP A 233 12.23 4.10 -3.86
N ALA A 234 12.78 5.29 -3.60
CA ALA A 234 13.86 5.83 -4.42
C ALA A 234 15.10 4.93 -4.41
N VAL A 235 15.47 4.39 -3.24
CA VAL A 235 16.57 3.44 -3.08
C VAL A 235 16.33 2.12 -3.84
N VAL A 236 15.09 1.68 -4.00
CA VAL A 236 14.75 0.48 -4.78
C VAL A 236 14.67 0.78 -6.28
N ILE A 237 14.03 1.89 -6.66
CA ILE A 237 13.74 2.25 -8.05
C ILE A 237 15.03 2.59 -8.81
N VAL A 238 15.93 3.37 -8.20
CA VAL A 238 17.14 3.86 -8.88
C VAL A 238 18.05 2.70 -9.33
N PRO A 239 18.46 1.74 -8.48
CA PRO A 239 19.28 0.61 -8.90
C PRO A 239 18.61 -0.24 -9.99
N VAL A 240 17.33 -0.58 -9.81
CA VAL A 240 16.57 -1.39 -10.79
C VAL A 240 16.50 -0.68 -12.15
N TYR A 241 16.31 0.64 -12.15
CA TYR A 241 16.32 1.45 -13.37
C TYR A 241 17.69 1.39 -14.09
N TYR A 242 18.79 1.56 -13.37
CA TYR A 242 20.13 1.51 -13.96
C TYR A 242 20.49 0.10 -14.46
N MET A 243 20.07 -0.94 -13.73
CA MET A 243 20.21 -2.33 -14.20
C MET A 243 19.43 -2.57 -15.50
N GLU A 244 18.18 -2.13 -15.59
CA GLU A 244 17.38 -2.27 -16.81
C GLU A 244 18.03 -1.50 -17.98
N LYS A 245 18.48 -0.26 -17.74
CA LYS A 245 19.18 0.56 -18.74
C LYS A 245 20.45 -0.13 -19.24
N ARG A 246 21.24 -0.73 -18.35
CA ARG A 246 22.46 -1.47 -18.68
C ARG A 246 22.16 -2.74 -19.50
N MET A 247 21.16 -3.54 -19.11
CA MET A 247 20.76 -4.73 -19.86
C MET A 247 20.27 -4.40 -21.26
N ARG A 248 19.49 -3.33 -21.42
CA ARG A 248 19.04 -2.84 -22.73
C ARG A 248 20.20 -2.37 -23.61
N LYS A 249 21.19 -1.67 -23.04
CA LYS A 249 22.39 -1.24 -23.77
C LYS A 249 23.18 -2.46 -24.26
N LYS A 250 23.37 -3.50 -23.43
CA LYS A 250 24.02 -4.75 -23.84
C LYS A 250 23.28 -5.45 -24.99
N ARG A 251 21.94 -5.57 -24.91
CA ARG A 251 21.13 -6.17 -25.99
C ARG A 251 21.19 -5.40 -27.31
N LYS A 252 21.36 -4.08 -27.28
CA LYS A 252 21.53 -3.25 -28.50
C LYS A 252 22.92 -3.35 -29.12
N LEU A 253 23.92 -3.82 -28.37
CA LEU A 253 25.30 -4.01 -28.84
C LEU A 253 25.55 -5.46 -29.30
N SER A 254 24.61 -6.37 -29.05
CA SER A 254 24.67 -7.78 -29.44
C SER A 254 23.79 -8.10 -30.67
N VAL A 255 23.26 -7.08 -31.33
CA VAL A 255 22.49 -7.11 -32.59
C VAL A 255 23.23 -6.20 -33.55
#